data_AF-A0A168T540-F1
#
_entry.id   AF-A0A168T540-F1
#
_cell.length_a   1.000
_cell.length_b   1.000
_cell.length_c   1.000
_cell.angle_alpha   90.00
_cell.angle_beta   90.00
_cell.angle_gamma   90.00
#
_symmetry.space_group_name_H-M   'P 1'
#
loop_
_entity.id
_entity.type
_entity.pdbx_description
1 polymer ?
#
loop_
_entity_poly.entity_id
_entity_poly.type
_entity_poly.pdbx_seq_one_letter_code
_entity_poly.pdbx_strand_id
1 'polypeptide(L)'
;MKIKPPRQAQERSYFSHRESIDKTLSSLGIRSNKNTHINCGSSARMAGNVCANVDQIRRQDRWNNTTINGAYLTNLPRGLVRSMAGLLTYGRFFYIARAALNPPTSLCKKLFPAIGE
;
A
#
# COMPACT_ATOMS: atom_id res chain seq x y z
N MET A 1 15.67 -30.10 -15.17
CA MET A 1 15.62 -29.72 -13.74
C MET A 1 14.21 -29.91 -13.22
N LYS A 2 14.00 -30.67 -12.13
CA LYS A 2 12.67 -30.78 -11.48
C LYS A 2 12.46 -29.56 -10.58
N ILE A 3 11.49 -28.71 -10.91
CA ILE A 3 11.11 -27.56 -10.10
C ILE A 3 10.31 -28.09 -8.90
N LYS A 4 10.79 -27.86 -7.68
CA LYS A 4 10.03 -28.21 -6.46
C LYS A 4 8.77 -27.35 -6.39
N PRO A 5 7.61 -27.92 -6.00
CA PRO A 5 6.41 -27.14 -5.80
C PRO A 5 6.66 -26.05 -4.74
N PRO A 6 6.11 -24.85 -4.92
CA PRO A 6 6.28 -23.77 -3.96
C PRO A 6 5.73 -24.21 -2.61
N ARG A 7 6.54 -24.03 -1.56
CA ARG A 7 6.12 -24.29 -0.18
C ARG A 7 4.92 -23.39 0.10
N GLN A 8 3.78 -23.95 0.50
CA GLN A 8 2.65 -23.12 0.92
C GLN A 8 3.12 -22.25 2.08
N ALA A 9 3.17 -20.94 1.86
CA ALA A 9 3.53 -19.99 2.89
C ALA A 9 2.34 -19.87 3.85
N GLN A 10 2.58 -20.11 5.14
CA GLN A 10 1.59 -19.85 6.15
C GLN A 10 1.42 -18.33 6.29
N GLU A 11 0.19 -17.86 6.19
CA GLU A 11 -0.11 -16.44 6.40
C GLU A 11 0.28 -16.04 7.83
N ARG A 12 0.88 -14.86 7.95
CA ARG A 12 1.35 -14.34 9.24
C ARG A 12 0.14 -14.10 10.15
N SER A 13 0.18 -14.60 11.38
CA SER A 13 -0.95 -14.48 12.31
C SER A 13 -1.22 -13.03 12.72
N TYR A 14 -2.50 -12.70 12.96
CA TYR A 14 -2.91 -11.38 13.46
C TYR A 14 -2.14 -10.96 14.72
N PHE A 15 -1.92 -11.89 15.66
CA PHE A 15 -1.18 -11.62 16.89
C PHE A 15 0.26 -11.20 16.61
N SER A 16 0.97 -11.92 15.73
CA SER A 16 2.35 -11.59 15.36
C SER A 16 2.45 -10.26 14.60
N HIS A 17 1.41 -9.87 13.86
CA HIS A 17 1.31 -8.57 13.21
C HIS A 17 1.11 -7.45 14.25
N ARG A 18 0.11 -7.60 15.13
CA ARG A 18 -0.15 -6.67 16.23
C ARG A 18 1.10 -6.46 17.09
N GLU A 19 1.73 -7.53 17.55
CA GLU A 19 2.91 -7.46 18.43
C GLU A 19 4.07 -6.67 17.78
N SER A 20 4.28 -6.83 16.47
CA SER A 20 5.31 -6.05 15.77
C SER A 20 4.99 -4.55 15.67
N ILE A 21 3.71 -4.20 15.53
CA ILE A 21 3.28 -2.80 15.56
C ILE A 21 3.45 -2.24 16.98
N ASP A 22 3.01 -2.98 18.00
CA ASP A 22 3.09 -2.59 19.40
C ASP A 22 4.55 -2.30 19.81
N LYS A 23 5.48 -3.15 19.39
CA LYS A 23 6.93 -2.97 19.59
C LYS A 23 7.45 -1.69 18.94
N THR A 24 7.07 -1.45 17.69
CA THR A 24 7.47 -0.24 16.94
C THR A 24 6.91 1.03 17.58
N LEU A 25 5.63 1.02 17.98
CA LEU A 25 5.02 2.18 18.63
C LEU A 25 5.66 2.45 20.00
N SER A 26 5.96 1.40 20.76
CA SER A 26 6.64 1.51 22.06
C SER A 26 8.05 2.09 21.91
N SER A 27 8.81 1.68 20.89
CA SER A 27 10.15 2.23 20.66
C SER A 27 10.14 3.69 20.21
N LEU A 28 9.06 4.14 19.57
CA LEU A 28 8.83 5.55 19.24
C LEU A 28 8.15 6.35 20.37
N GLY A 29 7.81 5.72 21.51
CA GLY A 29 7.10 6.37 22.62
C GLY A 29 5.65 6.75 22.29
N ILE A 30 5.05 6.16 21.26
CA ILE A 30 3.69 6.44 20.81
C ILE A 30 2.71 5.51 21.51
N ARG A 31 1.72 6.08 22.21
CA ARG A 31 0.64 5.31 22.84
C ARG A 31 -0.56 5.19 21.91
N SER A 32 -0.99 3.97 21.61
CA SER A 32 -2.21 3.71 20.85
C SER A 32 -3.02 2.58 21.50
N ASN A 33 -4.35 2.68 21.38
CA ASN A 33 -5.30 1.68 21.88
C ASN A 33 -5.66 0.64 20.79
N LYS A 34 -5.69 1.06 19.53
CA LYS A 34 -6.06 0.20 18.38
C LYS A 34 -4.90 0.11 17.39
N ASN A 35 -3.85 -0.61 17.78
CA ASN A 35 -2.56 -0.60 17.10
C ASN A 35 -2.63 -1.10 15.65
N THR A 36 -3.45 -2.11 15.37
CA THR A 36 -3.70 -2.61 14.00
C THR A 36 -4.58 -1.70 13.15
N HIS A 37 -5.34 -0.79 13.75
CA HIS A 37 -6.24 0.15 13.05
C HIS A 37 -5.70 1.59 13.01
N ILE A 38 -4.52 1.85 13.55
CA ILE A 38 -3.92 3.19 13.63
C ILE A 38 -3.83 3.85 12.24
N ASN A 39 -3.51 3.05 11.22
CA ASN A 39 -3.38 3.47 9.83
C ASN A 39 -4.74 3.80 9.18
N CYS A 40 -5.85 3.27 9.68
CA CYS A 40 -7.17 3.50 9.07
C CYS A 40 -7.61 4.96 9.31
N GLY A 41 -7.56 5.41 10.57
CA GLY A 41 -7.92 6.78 10.91
C GLY A 41 -6.95 7.81 10.35
N SER A 42 -5.64 7.52 10.36
CA SER A 42 -4.65 8.43 9.78
C SER A 42 -4.71 8.48 8.25
N SER A 43 -4.95 7.36 7.57
CA SER A 43 -5.14 7.29 6.12
C SER A 43 -6.34 8.11 5.65
N ALA A 44 -7.48 7.99 6.33
CA ALA A 44 -8.68 8.79 6.00
C ALA A 44 -8.43 10.29 6.17
N ARG A 45 -7.71 10.70 7.23
CA ARG A 45 -7.33 12.12 7.46
C ARG A 45 -6.35 12.62 6.40
N MET A 46 -5.33 11.83 6.07
CA MET A 46 -4.38 12.13 4.99
C MET A 46 -5.09 12.30 3.66
N ALA A 47 -6.02 11.40 3.33
CA ALA A 47 -6.79 11.48 2.09
C ALA A 47 -7.67 12.74 2.02
N GLY A 48 -8.28 13.14 3.14
CA GLY A 48 -9.00 14.41 3.26
C GLY A 48 -8.09 15.63 3.05
N ASN A 49 -6.88 15.62 3.63
CA ASN A 49 -5.91 16.70 3.48
C ASN A 49 -5.35 16.81 2.05
N VAL A 50 -5.15 15.69 1.34
CA VAL A 50 -4.58 15.66 -0.02
C VAL A 50 -5.65 15.90 -1.11
N CYS A 51 -6.79 16.48 -0.73
CA CYS A 51 -7.90 16.84 -1.62
C CYS A 51 -8.39 15.66 -2.48
N ALA A 52 -8.36 14.44 -1.95
CA ALA A 52 -8.99 13.32 -2.63
C ALA A 52 -10.51 13.48 -2.60
N ASN A 53 -11.18 13.19 -3.71
CA ASN A 53 -12.65 13.25 -3.77
C ASN A 53 -13.27 12.35 -2.69
N VAL A 54 -14.19 12.90 -1.90
CA VAL A 54 -14.89 12.19 -0.80
C VAL A 54 -15.50 10.87 -1.26
N ASP A 55 -16.06 10.81 -2.47
CA ASP A 55 -16.61 9.59 -3.06
C ASP A 55 -15.54 8.51 -3.28
N GLN A 56 -14.30 8.90 -3.61
CA GLN A 56 -13.18 7.97 -3.73
C GLN A 56 -12.70 7.47 -2.36
N ILE A 57 -12.65 8.35 -1.35
CA ILE A 57 -12.31 7.98 0.04
C ILE A 57 -13.32 6.95 0.55
N ARG A 58 -14.62 7.24 0.41
CA ARG A 58 -15.70 6.33 0.85
C ARG A 58 -15.66 4.97 0.16
N ARG A 59 -15.29 4.93 -1.13
CA ARG A 59 -15.11 3.67 -1.89
C ARG A 59 -13.93 2.86 -1.39
N GLN A 60 -12.78 3.50 -1.16
CA GLN A 60 -11.58 2.82 -0.67
C GLN A 60 -11.74 2.29 0.76
N ASP A 61 -12.29 3.13 1.64
CA ASP A 61 -12.53 2.78 3.04
C ASP A 61 -13.79 1.91 3.22
N ARG A 62 -14.48 1.59 2.11
CA ARG A 62 -15.67 0.74 2.06
C ARG A 62 -16.80 1.24 2.98
N TRP A 63 -16.86 2.55 3.22
CA TRP A 63 -17.84 3.19 4.10
C TRP A 63 -19.25 3.25 3.52
N ASN A 64 -19.44 2.93 2.24
CA ASN A 64 -20.75 2.77 1.62
C ASN A 64 -20.70 1.68 0.56
N ASN A 65 -21.35 0.54 0.82
CA ASN A 65 -21.34 -0.62 -0.05
C ASN A 65 -22.73 -0.82 -0.69
N THR A 66 -23.29 0.24 -1.30
CA THR A 66 -24.47 0.03 -2.13
C THR A 66 -24.09 -0.92 -3.27
N THR A 67 -24.92 -1.94 -3.53
CA THR A 67 -24.64 -3.02 -4.49
C THR A 67 -24.16 -2.50 -5.84
N ILE A 68 -24.67 -1.34 -6.28
CA ILE A 68 -24.26 -0.68 -7.53
C ILE A 68 -22.78 -0.26 -7.54
N ASN A 69 -22.31 0.38 -6.47
CA ASN A 69 -20.93 0.88 -6.39
C ASN A 69 -19.92 -0.27 -6.24
N GLY A 70 -20.28 -1.35 -5.53
CA GLY A 70 -19.43 -2.53 -5.37
C GLY A 70 -19.38 -3.42 -6.61
N ALA A 71 -20.51 -3.57 -7.33
CA ALA A 71 -20.62 -4.48 -8.47
C ALA A 71 -20.26 -3.87 -9.83
N TYR A 72 -20.59 -2.60 -10.08
CA TYR A 72 -20.44 -1.98 -11.41
C TYR A 72 -19.29 -0.97 -11.51
N LEU A 73 -18.87 -0.36 -10.40
CA LEU A 73 -17.77 0.60 -10.40
C LEU A 73 -16.45 -0.11 -10.04
N THR A 74 -15.93 -0.86 -11.00
CA THR A 74 -14.72 -1.68 -10.90
C THR A 74 -13.42 -0.90 -11.07
N ASN A 75 -13.49 0.35 -11.52
CA ASN A 75 -12.31 1.18 -11.72
C ASN A 75 -11.69 1.59 -10.38
N LEU A 76 -10.41 1.28 -10.20
CA LEU A 76 -9.62 1.69 -9.04
C LEU A 76 -9.76 3.21 -8.80
N PRO A 77 -9.86 3.68 -7.54
CA PRO A 77 -9.91 5.10 -7.20
C PRO A 77 -8.54 5.75 -7.41
N ARG A 78 -8.15 5.95 -8.69
CA ARG A 78 -6.80 6.37 -9.10
C ARG A 78 -6.37 7.70 -8.47
N GLY A 79 -7.29 8.64 -8.26
CA GLY A 79 -7.01 9.92 -7.61
C GLY A 79 -6.53 9.70 -6.18
N LEU A 80 -7.30 8.96 -5.40
CA LEU A 80 -6.94 8.57 -4.04
C LEU A 80 -5.65 7.75 -3.95
N VAL A 81 -5.46 6.75 -4.82
CA VAL A 81 -4.24 5.93 -4.82
C VAL A 81 -3.00 6.79 -5.06
N ARG A 82 -3.11 7.82 -5.91
CA ARG A 82 -2.03 8.79 -6.16
C ARG A 82 -1.78 9.67 -4.94
N SER A 83 -2.84 10.22 -4.34
CA SER A 83 -2.74 11.01 -3.09
C SER A 83 -2.03 10.25 -1.98
N MET A 84 -2.39 8.98 -1.80
CA MET A 84 -1.80 8.08 -0.80
C MET A 84 -0.32 7.81 -1.05
N ALA A 85 0.10 7.80 -2.32
CA ALA A 85 1.49 7.68 -2.74
C ALA A 85 2.26 9.02 -2.71
N GLY A 86 1.63 10.11 -2.25
CA GLY A 86 2.24 11.45 -2.20
C GLY A 86 2.33 12.14 -3.57
N LEU A 87 1.58 11.66 -4.57
CA LEU A 87 1.51 12.26 -5.91
C LEU A 87 0.34 13.24 -6.00
N LEU A 88 0.49 14.24 -6.87
CA LEU A 88 -0.60 15.18 -7.18
C LEU A 88 -1.80 14.44 -7.80
N THR A 89 -3.00 14.78 -7.35
CA THR A 89 -4.27 14.24 -7.87
C THR A 89 -4.58 14.73 -9.28
N TYR A 90 -4.14 15.96 -9.57
CA TYR A 90 -4.31 16.65 -10.85
C TYR A 90 -2.97 16.78 -11.57
N GLY A 91 -2.94 16.45 -12.87
CA GLY A 91 -1.75 16.54 -13.73
C GLY A 91 -1.19 15.19 -14.20
N ARG A 92 -0.24 15.25 -15.15
CA ARG A 92 0.40 14.08 -15.78
C ARG A 92 1.59 13.50 -15.01
N PHE A 93 1.94 14.07 -13.85
CA PHE A 93 3.12 13.68 -13.08
C PHE A 93 2.85 12.39 -12.30
N PHE A 94 2.84 11.27 -13.02
CA PHE A 94 2.76 9.90 -12.46
C PHE A 94 4.14 9.26 -12.33
N TYR A 95 5.18 10.03 -12.58
CA TYR A 95 6.52 9.52 -12.75
C TYR A 95 7.46 10.25 -11.79
N ILE A 96 8.00 9.49 -10.84
CA ILE A 96 9.20 9.89 -10.12
C ILE A 96 10.34 9.69 -11.11
N ALA A 97 11.08 10.76 -11.43
CA ALA A 97 12.25 10.66 -12.29
C ALA A 97 13.17 9.56 -11.75
N ARG A 98 13.51 8.58 -12.59
CA ARG A 98 14.51 7.58 -12.19
C ARG A 98 15.81 8.29 -11.84
N ALA A 99 16.56 7.69 -10.91
CA ALA A 99 17.90 8.15 -10.61
C ALA A 99 18.70 8.33 -11.91
N ALA A 100 19.54 9.36 -11.97
CA ALA A 100 20.33 9.70 -13.16
C ALA A 100 21.21 8.54 -13.64
N LEU A 101 21.48 7.55 -12.79
CA LEU A 101 22.26 6.36 -13.08
C LEU A 101 21.39 5.11 -12.98
N ASN A 102 21.42 4.27 -14.02
CA ASN A 102 20.86 2.93 -13.97
C ASN A 102 21.82 2.01 -13.18
N PRO A 103 21.33 1.11 -12.32
CA PRO A 103 22.18 0.15 -11.63
C PRO A 103 22.87 -0.80 -12.64
N PRO A 104 24.12 -1.23 -12.38
CA PRO A 104 24.82 -2.17 -13.25
C PRO A 104 24.03 -3.48 -13.41
N THR A 105 23.89 -3.99 -14.64
CA THR A 105 23.14 -5.23 -14.92
C THR A 105 23.67 -6.43 -14.13
N SER A 106 24.98 -6.48 -13.88
CA SER A 106 25.62 -7.53 -13.06
C SER A 106 25.13 -7.53 -11.61
N LEU A 107 24.83 -6.36 -11.04
CA LEU A 107 24.25 -6.23 -9.70
C LEU A 107 22.78 -6.67 -9.70
N CYS A 108 22.00 -6.25 -10.69
CA CYS A 108 20.60 -6.64 -10.82
C CYS A 108 20.44 -8.17 -10.93
N LYS A 109 21.25 -8.82 -11.77
CA LYS A 109 21.25 -10.29 -11.93
C LYS A 109 21.67 -11.04 -10.66
N LYS A 110 22.55 -10.45 -9.83
CA LYS A 110 22.91 -11.02 -8.53
C LYS A 110 21.79 -10.91 -7.50
N LEU A 111 21.10 -9.77 -7.43
CA LEU A 111 20.05 -9.52 -6.43
C LEU A 111 18.74 -10.25 -6.77
N PHE A 112 18.39 -10.31 -8.05
CA PHE A 112 17.18 -10.99 -8.53
C PHE A 112 17.51 -12.00 -9.63
N PRO A 113 18.10 -13.15 -9.29
CA PRO A 113 18.58 -14.11 -10.29
C PRO A 113 17.49 -14.67 -11.19
N ALA A 114 16.23 -14.70 -10.71
CA ALA A 114 15.08 -15.22 -11.43
C ALA A 114 14.40 -14.18 -12.35
N ILE A 115 14.80 -12.90 -12.28
CA ILE A 115 14.23 -11.82 -13.09
C ILE A 115 15.27 -11.50 -14.19
N GLY A 116 15.13 -12.12 -15.36
CA GLY A 116 16.03 -11.87 -16.50
C GLY A 116 16.44 -13.09 -17.34
N GLU A 117 15.64 -14.17 -17.34
CA GLU A 117 15.54 -15.04 -18.52
C GLU A 117 14.74 -14.35 -19.63
#